data_AF-A0AAW2NCQ6-F1
#
_entry.id   AF-A0AAW2NCQ6-F1
#
_cell.length_a   1.000
_cell.length_b   1.000
_cell.length_c   1.000
_cell.angle_alpha   90.00
_cell.angle_beta   90.00
_cell.angle_gamma   90.00
#
_symmetry.space_group_name_H-M   'P 1'
#
loop_
_entity.id
_entity.type
_entity.pdbx_description
1 polymer ?
#
loop_
_entity_poly.entity_id
_entity_poly.type
_entity_poly.pdbx_seq_one_letter_code
_entity_poly.pdbx_strand_id
1 'polypeptide(L)'
;MSREELVAENYYSKDFDWEQLREELESDPSLQFHLLPYSSEKIDNLNNDAEQDSEAWDEFHARHSTGKFFKERRYLLKEFPELAACKDYSKVLEVGCGNGSTALAILRGRESMILYACDCSNEAIVRAKEIIGAANSISDKHRFHPFQCDFSTTGFPSWLACNICSGANSSYEINGLNPSCSSETECCIGGVDFVTLIFTLSALPLDRMPKALAHCFAVIKPGGLLLFRDYGLYDMTMLRFQPEQKTGHREYLRSDGTRSYFFCLATVRNLTSAAGFTEV
;
A
#
# COMPACT_ATOMS: atom_id res chain seq x y z
N MET A 1 -21.54 -13.01 -23.67
CA MET A 1 -20.66 -12.06 -23.00
C MET A 1 -21.46 -10.82 -22.65
N SER A 2 -21.38 -10.38 -21.40
CA SER A 2 -22.01 -9.15 -20.94
C SER A 2 -21.30 -7.93 -21.54
N ARG A 3 -21.98 -6.78 -21.55
CA ARG A 3 -21.41 -5.51 -22.01
C ARG A 3 -20.20 -5.09 -21.19
N GLU A 4 -20.14 -5.49 -19.92
CA GLU A 4 -19.03 -5.22 -18.99
C GLU A 4 -17.83 -6.12 -19.26
N GLU A 5 -18.05 -7.40 -19.59
CA GLU A 5 -17.01 -8.33 -20.05
C GLU A 5 -16.36 -7.83 -21.34
N LEU A 6 -17.15 -7.37 -22.32
CA LEU A 6 -16.67 -6.82 -23.59
C LEU A 6 -15.86 -5.52 -23.43
N VAL A 7 -16.20 -4.69 -22.43
CA VAL A 7 -15.44 -3.47 -22.12
C VAL A 7 -14.15 -3.80 -21.38
N ALA A 8 -14.15 -4.80 -20.51
CA ALA A 8 -12.94 -5.27 -19.85
C ALA A 8 -11.95 -5.89 -20.85
N GLU A 9 -12.43 -6.78 -21.72
CA GLU A 9 -11.60 -7.39 -22.78
C GLU A 9 -11.00 -6.33 -23.71
N ASN A 10 -11.79 -5.34 -24.15
CA ASN A 10 -11.27 -4.24 -24.98
C ASN A 10 -10.35 -3.26 -24.25
N TYR A 11 -10.35 -3.25 -22.91
CA TYR A 11 -9.41 -2.44 -22.12
C TYR A 11 -8.04 -3.11 -22.06
N TYR A 12 -8.00 -4.43 -21.90
CA TYR A 12 -6.76 -5.24 -21.86
C TYR A 12 -6.28 -5.66 -23.27
N SER A 13 -7.10 -5.53 -24.32
CA SER A 13 -6.71 -5.84 -25.71
C SER A 13 -5.68 -4.87 -26.30
N LYS A 14 -5.24 -3.87 -25.53
CA LYS A 14 -4.15 -2.94 -25.87
C LYS A 14 -2.93 -3.13 -24.96
N ASP A 15 -2.92 -4.15 -24.12
CA ASP A 15 -1.72 -4.50 -23.38
C ASP A 15 -0.66 -4.97 -24.37
N PHE A 16 0.54 -4.44 -24.17
CA PHE A 16 1.71 -4.80 -24.93
C PHE A 16 2.08 -6.25 -24.63
N ASP A 17 2.70 -6.93 -25.59
CA ASP A 17 3.31 -8.23 -25.31
C ASP A 17 4.51 -8.01 -24.39
N TRP A 18 4.46 -8.62 -23.20
CA TRP A 18 5.47 -8.40 -22.16
C TRP A 18 6.87 -8.85 -22.60
N GLU A 19 6.97 -9.98 -23.30
CA GLU A 19 8.24 -10.53 -23.74
C GLU A 19 8.84 -9.65 -24.83
N GLN A 20 8.01 -9.16 -25.76
CA GLN A 20 8.43 -8.18 -26.77
C GLN A 20 8.91 -6.87 -26.13
N LEU A 21 8.14 -6.28 -25.19
CA LEU A 21 8.56 -5.04 -24.52
C LEU A 21 9.87 -5.25 -23.75
N ARG A 22 10.00 -6.38 -23.04
CA ARG A 22 11.23 -6.70 -22.32
C ARG A 22 12.42 -6.75 -23.27
N GLU A 23 12.31 -7.48 -24.38
CA GLU A 23 13.40 -7.59 -25.36
C GLU A 23 13.77 -6.23 -25.95
N GLU A 24 12.78 -5.41 -26.32
CA GLU A 24 13.00 -4.06 -26.83
C GLU A 24 13.77 -3.20 -25.82
N LEU A 25 13.33 -3.15 -24.56
CA LEU A 25 13.95 -2.32 -23.53
C LEU A 25 15.32 -2.84 -23.07
N GLU A 26 15.50 -4.16 -22.97
CA GLU A 26 16.78 -4.77 -22.59
C GLU A 26 17.85 -4.63 -23.69
N SER A 27 17.42 -4.49 -24.94
CA SER A 27 18.30 -4.25 -26.08
C SER A 27 18.71 -2.78 -26.26
N ASP A 28 18.00 -1.83 -25.63
CA ASP A 28 18.26 -0.40 -25.76
C ASP A 28 19.48 0.03 -24.91
N PRO A 29 20.60 0.45 -25.54
CA PRO A 29 21.80 0.86 -24.81
C PRO A 29 21.58 2.08 -23.91
N SER A 30 20.60 2.94 -24.21
CA SER A 30 20.30 4.13 -23.41
C SER A 30 19.65 3.77 -22.06
N LEU A 31 19.01 2.60 -21.97
CA LEU A 31 18.34 2.11 -20.77
C LEU A 31 19.18 1.13 -19.96
N GLN A 32 20.35 0.73 -20.47
CA GLN A 32 21.20 -0.30 -19.88
C GLN A 32 21.53 -0.04 -18.40
N PHE A 33 21.70 1.23 -17.99
CA PHE A 33 22.01 1.57 -16.61
C PHE A 33 20.90 1.17 -15.61
N HIS A 34 19.64 1.06 -16.04
CA HIS A 34 18.55 0.56 -15.21
C HIS A 34 18.75 -0.92 -14.86
N LEU A 35 19.32 -1.69 -15.78
CA LEU A 35 19.43 -3.16 -15.73
C LEU A 35 20.71 -3.63 -15.02
N LEU A 36 21.76 -2.80 -15.03
CA LEU A 36 23.03 -3.15 -14.42
C LEU A 36 22.92 -3.26 -12.89
N PRO A 37 23.65 -4.21 -12.26
CA PRO A 37 23.82 -4.25 -10.82
C PRO A 37 24.29 -2.90 -10.27
N TYR A 38 23.79 -2.53 -9.11
CA TYR A 38 24.24 -1.31 -8.43
C TYR A 38 25.55 -1.59 -7.69
N SER A 39 26.57 -0.74 -7.81
CA SER A 39 27.83 -0.96 -7.11
C SER A 39 27.67 -0.68 -5.61
N SER A 40 28.17 -1.59 -4.79
CA SER A 40 28.09 -1.49 -3.32
C SER A 40 28.87 -0.30 -2.75
N GLU A 41 29.86 0.23 -3.48
CA GLU A 41 30.71 1.36 -3.06
C GLU A 41 29.93 2.68 -2.87
N LYS A 42 28.72 2.80 -3.44
CA LYS A 42 27.82 3.97 -3.23
C LYS A 42 26.81 3.76 -2.09
N ILE A 43 26.69 2.55 -1.55
CA ILE A 43 25.68 2.21 -0.52
C ILE A 43 26.05 2.84 0.83
N ASP A 44 27.35 2.96 1.14
CA ASP A 44 27.84 3.39 2.46
C ASP A 44 27.53 4.86 2.83
N ASN A 45 27.00 5.67 1.91
CA ASN A 45 26.66 7.08 2.14
C ASN A 45 25.16 7.39 2.08
N LEU A 46 24.29 6.38 1.90
CA LEU A 46 22.85 6.60 1.92
C LEU A 46 22.37 6.53 3.37
N ASN A 47 22.09 7.69 3.97
CA ASN A 47 21.34 7.76 5.22
C ASN A 47 19.97 7.12 4.98
N ASN A 48 19.78 5.92 5.52
CA ASN A 48 18.51 5.19 5.49
C ASN A 48 17.67 5.61 6.71
N ASP A 49 17.48 6.92 6.84
CA ASP A 49 16.77 7.51 7.97
C ASP A 49 15.27 7.52 7.68
N ALA A 50 14.53 6.71 8.44
CA ALA A 50 13.09 6.58 8.30
C ALA A 50 12.34 7.88 8.62
N GLU A 51 12.88 8.72 9.51
CA GLU A 51 12.30 10.02 9.84
C GLU A 51 12.39 10.94 8.62
N GLN A 52 13.57 11.04 8.01
CA GLN A 52 13.80 11.82 6.80
C GLN A 52 12.92 11.34 5.62
N ASP A 53 12.79 10.03 5.43
CA ASP A 53 11.91 9.48 4.39
C ASP A 53 10.44 9.86 4.65
N SER A 54 10.00 9.88 5.92
CA SER A 54 8.64 10.29 6.29
C SER A 54 8.41 11.79 6.09
N GLU A 55 9.39 12.63 6.45
CA GLU A 55 9.37 14.07 6.22
C GLU A 55 9.26 14.40 4.72
N ALA A 56 10.01 13.71 3.86
CA ALA A 56 9.94 13.91 2.41
C ALA A 56 8.53 13.64 1.85
N TRP A 57 7.84 12.61 2.36
CA TRP A 57 6.45 12.33 1.99
C TRP A 57 5.48 13.37 2.54
N ASP A 58 5.70 13.88 3.75
CA ASP A 58 4.89 14.95 4.33
C ASP A 58 4.98 16.24 3.51
N GLU A 59 6.20 16.66 3.16
CA GLU A 59 6.43 17.81 2.27
C GLU A 59 5.83 17.60 0.87
N PHE A 60 5.90 16.37 0.34
CA PHE A 60 5.26 16.02 -0.91
C PHE A 60 3.75 16.24 -0.85
N HIS A 61 3.09 15.76 0.21
CA HIS A 61 1.65 15.92 0.37
C HIS A 61 1.25 17.38 0.60
N ALA A 62 2.02 18.15 1.37
CA ALA A 62 1.81 19.58 1.56
C ALA A 62 1.82 20.34 0.21
N ARG A 63 2.81 20.05 -0.65
CA ARG A 63 2.94 20.65 -1.99
C ARG A 63 1.81 20.25 -2.95
N HIS A 64 1.26 19.04 -2.80
CA HIS A 64 0.23 18.49 -3.70
C HIS A 64 -1.19 18.51 -3.11
N SER A 65 -1.44 19.37 -2.13
CA SER A 65 -2.69 19.51 -1.39
C SER A 65 -3.93 19.85 -2.26
N THR A 66 -3.74 20.45 -3.43
CA THR A 66 -4.84 20.89 -4.32
C THR A 66 -5.74 19.77 -4.88
N GLY A 67 -5.42 18.50 -4.65
CA GLY A 67 -6.23 17.34 -5.06
C GLY A 67 -6.22 17.04 -6.56
N LYS A 68 -5.49 17.83 -7.37
CA LYS A 68 -5.33 17.58 -8.82
C LYS A 68 -4.48 16.36 -9.14
N PHE A 69 -3.56 16.01 -8.23
CA PHE A 69 -2.59 14.94 -8.43
C PHE A 69 -3.22 13.54 -8.31
N PHE A 70 -4.16 13.36 -7.39
CA PHE A 70 -4.74 12.04 -7.12
C PHE A 70 -6.22 12.04 -7.48
N LYS A 71 -6.55 11.25 -8.51
CA LYS A 71 -7.92 10.95 -8.89
C LYS A 71 -8.39 9.70 -8.15
N GLU A 72 -9.68 9.65 -7.87
CA GLU A 72 -10.35 8.47 -7.33
C GLU A 72 -10.01 7.21 -8.15
N ARG A 73 -9.57 6.15 -7.47
CA ARG A 73 -9.12 4.90 -8.09
C ARG A 73 -10.32 3.99 -8.40
N ARG A 74 -11.21 4.43 -9.30
CA ARG A 74 -12.47 3.72 -9.63
C ARG A 74 -12.28 2.31 -10.20
N TYR A 75 -11.09 1.99 -10.71
CA TYR A 75 -10.76 0.65 -11.20
C TYR A 75 -10.55 -0.37 -10.06
N LEU A 76 -10.39 0.09 -8.82
CA LEU A 76 -9.94 -0.74 -7.71
C LEU A 76 -10.82 -1.98 -7.48
N LEU A 77 -12.15 -1.81 -7.48
CA LEU A 77 -13.07 -2.93 -7.22
C LEU A 77 -13.17 -3.91 -8.39
N LYS A 78 -12.75 -3.50 -9.59
CA LYS A 78 -12.61 -4.41 -10.73
C LYS A 78 -11.34 -5.25 -10.62
N GLU A 79 -10.27 -4.64 -10.13
CA GLU A 79 -8.98 -5.31 -9.93
C GLU A 79 -8.97 -6.22 -8.71
N PHE A 80 -9.64 -5.79 -7.63
CA PHE A 80 -9.79 -6.55 -6.39
C PHE A 80 -11.28 -6.77 -6.10
N PRO A 81 -11.93 -7.69 -6.83
CA PRO A 81 -13.36 -7.98 -6.67
C PRO A 81 -13.71 -8.48 -5.26
N GLU A 82 -12.75 -9.00 -4.51
CA GLU A 82 -12.90 -9.48 -3.14
C GLU A 82 -13.37 -8.36 -2.20
N LEU A 83 -12.94 -7.11 -2.44
CA LEU A 83 -13.41 -5.95 -1.67
C LEU A 83 -14.92 -5.71 -1.86
N ALA A 84 -15.44 -5.94 -3.07
CA ALA A 84 -16.86 -5.82 -3.35
C ALA A 84 -17.64 -7.04 -2.85
N ALA A 85 -17.06 -8.25 -2.95
CA ALA A 85 -17.72 -9.52 -2.66
C ALA A 85 -17.57 -10.02 -1.20
N CYS A 86 -16.92 -9.26 -0.32
CA CYS A 86 -16.66 -9.66 1.07
C CYS A 86 -17.93 -9.87 1.93
N LYS A 87 -17.77 -10.10 3.24
CA LYS A 87 -18.90 -10.19 4.18
C LYS A 87 -19.25 -8.80 4.72
N ASP A 88 -20.47 -8.62 5.23
CA ASP A 88 -20.81 -7.37 5.90
C ASP A 88 -19.93 -7.15 7.13
N TYR A 89 -19.58 -5.88 7.36
CA TYR A 89 -18.68 -5.47 8.44
C TYR A 89 -17.26 -6.04 8.33
N SER A 90 -16.85 -6.47 7.12
CA SER A 90 -15.43 -6.75 6.84
C SER A 90 -14.60 -5.50 7.12
N LYS A 91 -13.40 -5.72 7.66
CA LYS A 91 -12.46 -4.68 8.03
C LYS A 91 -11.31 -4.64 7.03
N VAL A 92 -11.02 -3.45 6.52
CA VAL A 92 -9.90 -3.20 5.60
C VAL A 92 -8.91 -2.27 6.27
N LEU A 93 -7.62 -2.55 6.12
CA LEU A 93 -6.54 -1.63 6.41
C LEU A 93 -5.91 -1.16 5.10
N GLU A 94 -6.08 0.12 4.75
CA GLU A 94 -5.34 0.76 3.68
C GLU A 94 -4.04 1.36 4.23
N VAL A 95 -2.90 0.85 3.74
CA VAL A 95 -1.58 1.30 4.16
C VAL A 95 -1.01 2.23 3.09
N GLY A 96 -0.56 3.42 3.49
CA GLY A 96 -0.16 4.49 2.57
C GLY A 96 -1.37 5.08 1.86
N CYS A 97 -2.36 5.54 2.63
CA CYS A 97 -3.63 5.99 2.06
C CYS A 97 -3.51 7.30 1.25
N GLY A 98 -2.39 8.03 1.41
CA GLY A 98 -2.18 9.32 0.77
C GLY A 98 -3.36 10.25 1.03
N ASN A 99 -3.89 10.85 -0.03
CA ASN A 99 -5.06 11.73 0.07
C ASN A 99 -6.41 10.99 0.12
N GLY A 100 -6.44 9.67 0.27
CA GLY A 100 -7.67 8.87 0.38
C GLY A 100 -8.34 8.51 -0.95
N SER A 101 -7.62 8.53 -2.07
CA SER A 101 -8.20 8.19 -3.37
C SER A 101 -8.62 6.71 -3.52
N THR A 102 -7.91 5.79 -2.88
CA THR A 102 -8.35 4.38 -2.74
C THR A 102 -9.43 4.27 -1.69
N ALA A 103 -9.22 4.90 -0.52
CA ALA A 103 -10.17 4.90 0.58
C ALA A 103 -11.58 5.30 0.13
N LEU A 104 -11.69 6.33 -0.69
CA LEU A 104 -12.95 6.78 -1.24
C LEU A 104 -13.61 5.72 -2.13
N ALA A 105 -12.84 5.05 -2.99
CA ALA A 105 -13.34 3.97 -3.85
C ALA A 105 -13.81 2.76 -3.01
N ILE A 106 -13.05 2.40 -1.97
CA ILE A 106 -13.36 1.35 -1.01
C ILE A 106 -14.68 1.68 -0.28
N LEU A 107 -14.79 2.86 0.33
CA LEU A 107 -15.97 3.29 1.11
C LEU A 107 -17.25 3.36 0.27
N ARG A 108 -17.14 3.67 -1.03
CA ARG A 108 -18.26 3.69 -1.99
C ARG A 108 -18.62 2.31 -2.52
N GLY A 109 -17.64 1.40 -2.60
CA GLY A 109 -17.84 0.05 -3.08
C GLY A 109 -18.74 -0.79 -2.18
N ARG A 110 -18.70 -0.52 -0.87
CA ARG A 110 -19.48 -1.28 0.11
C ARG A 110 -19.83 -0.49 1.35
N GLU A 111 -21.13 -0.32 1.61
CA GLU A 111 -21.65 0.50 2.71
C GLU A 111 -21.41 -0.12 4.10
N SER A 112 -21.38 -1.45 4.21
CA SER A 112 -21.21 -2.14 5.49
C SER A 112 -19.75 -2.26 5.95
N MET A 113 -18.78 -1.83 5.14
CA MET A 113 -17.35 -2.03 5.40
C MET A 113 -16.78 -1.00 6.37
N ILE A 114 -15.85 -1.46 7.22
CA ILE A 114 -15.06 -0.63 8.13
C ILE A 114 -13.66 -0.46 7.53
N LEU A 115 -13.23 0.79 7.33
CA LEU A 115 -11.95 1.14 6.75
C LEU A 115 -11.06 1.83 7.78
N TYR A 116 -9.94 1.19 8.10
CA TYR A 116 -8.79 1.81 8.74
C TYR A 116 -7.83 2.27 7.65
N ALA A 117 -7.31 3.49 7.76
CA ALA A 117 -6.41 4.03 6.75
C ALA A 117 -5.23 4.72 7.43
N CYS A 118 -4.01 4.40 7.00
CA CYS A 118 -2.84 5.03 7.57
C CYS A 118 -1.85 5.54 6.55
N ASP A 119 -1.09 6.54 6.98
CA ASP A 119 0.00 7.12 6.24
C ASP A 119 1.05 7.65 7.22
N CYS A 120 2.32 7.69 6.80
CA CYS A 120 3.38 8.30 7.60
C CYS A 120 3.23 9.82 7.65
N SER A 121 2.65 10.43 6.61
CA SER A 121 2.42 11.86 6.50
C SER A 121 1.15 12.28 7.24
N ASN A 122 1.28 13.27 8.12
CA ASN A 122 0.11 13.89 8.74
C ASN A 122 -0.68 14.71 7.72
N GLU A 123 -0.01 15.38 6.78
CA GLU A 123 -0.65 16.12 5.70
C GLU A 123 -1.53 15.23 4.81
N ALA A 124 -1.06 14.02 4.50
CA ALA A 124 -1.84 13.00 3.80
C ALA A 124 -3.13 12.64 4.57
N ILE A 125 -3.01 12.38 5.87
CA ILE A 125 -4.13 12.03 6.75
C ILE A 125 -5.15 13.16 6.85
N VAL A 126 -4.70 14.41 7.00
CA VAL A 126 -5.59 15.59 7.00
C VAL A 126 -6.34 15.66 5.68
N ARG A 127 -5.64 15.52 4.56
CA ARG A 127 -6.27 15.61 3.24
C ARG A 127 -7.27 14.47 2.97
N ALA A 128 -6.96 13.25 3.39
CA ALA A 128 -7.88 12.12 3.28
C ALA A 128 -9.18 12.37 4.05
N LYS A 129 -9.09 12.91 5.27
CA LYS A 129 -10.26 13.30 6.08
C LYS A 129 -11.13 14.33 5.37
N GLU A 130 -10.53 15.36 4.78
CA GLU A 130 -11.26 16.40 4.05
C GLU A 130 -11.96 15.86 2.81
N ILE A 131 -11.24 15.09 1.97
CA ILE A 131 -11.78 14.54 0.72
C ILE A 131 -12.95 13.60 1.02
N ILE A 132 -12.77 12.69 1.96
CA ILE A 132 -13.81 11.74 2.34
C ILE A 132 -14.96 12.48 3.01
N GLY A 133 -14.69 13.43 3.91
CA GLY A 133 -15.71 14.24 4.57
C GLY A 133 -16.55 15.07 3.61
N ALA A 134 -15.97 15.55 2.50
CA ALA A 134 -16.69 16.30 1.47
C ALA A 134 -17.45 15.41 0.48
N ALA A 135 -16.99 14.17 0.25
CA ALA A 135 -17.55 13.28 -0.75
C ALA A 135 -18.72 12.43 -0.26
N ASN A 136 -18.92 12.34 1.06
CA ASN A 136 -19.74 11.31 1.68
C ASN A 136 -20.82 11.87 2.64
N SER A 137 -21.83 11.05 2.91
CA SER A 137 -22.91 11.38 3.85
C SER A 137 -22.47 11.13 5.31
N ILE A 138 -23.26 11.59 6.30
CA ILE A 138 -22.97 11.45 7.75
C ILE A 138 -22.68 9.98 8.14
N SER A 139 -23.29 9.02 7.45
CA SER A 139 -23.07 7.57 7.62
C SER A 139 -21.58 7.19 7.53
N ASP A 140 -20.85 7.76 6.58
CA ASP A 140 -19.54 7.23 6.19
C ASP A 140 -18.42 7.73 7.12
N LYS A 141 -18.69 8.78 7.91
CA LYS A 141 -17.78 9.27 8.95
C LYS A 141 -17.52 8.23 10.04
N HIS A 142 -18.48 7.33 10.28
CA HIS A 142 -18.36 6.30 11.32
C HIS A 142 -17.60 5.06 10.84
N ARG A 143 -17.36 4.96 9.53
CA ARG A 143 -16.73 3.80 8.89
C ARG A 143 -15.28 4.06 8.48
N PHE A 144 -14.85 5.32 8.49
CA PHE A 144 -13.51 5.73 8.10
C PHE A 144 -12.68 6.12 9.32
N HIS A 145 -11.61 5.38 9.58
CA HIS A 145 -10.75 5.51 10.75
C HIS A 145 -9.31 5.80 10.33
N PRO A 146 -9.00 7.06 9.97
CA PRO A 146 -7.67 7.47 9.57
C PRO A 146 -6.74 7.69 10.77
N PHE A 147 -5.48 7.26 10.67
CA PHE A 147 -4.46 7.47 11.69
C PHE A 147 -3.05 7.61 11.09
N GLN A 148 -2.20 8.42 11.71
CA GLN A 148 -0.80 8.55 11.28
C GLN A 148 -0.01 7.34 11.77
N CYS A 149 0.80 6.74 10.89
CA CYS A 149 1.59 5.55 11.19
C CYS A 149 2.69 5.33 10.14
N ASP A 150 3.95 5.27 10.56
CA ASP A 150 5.00 4.64 9.75
C ASP A 150 5.06 3.15 10.07
N PHE A 151 4.35 2.37 9.26
CA PHE A 151 4.25 0.92 9.41
C PHE A 151 5.58 0.20 9.16
N SER A 152 6.56 0.82 8.50
CA SER A 152 7.85 0.18 8.20
C SER A 152 8.78 0.13 9.41
N THR A 153 8.62 1.07 10.35
CA THR A 153 9.43 1.19 11.56
C THR A 153 8.70 0.72 12.80
N THR A 154 7.52 1.30 13.05
CA THR A 154 6.75 1.14 14.29
C THR A 154 5.76 -0.01 14.29
N GLY A 155 5.45 -0.57 13.12
CA GLY A 155 4.35 -1.52 12.97
C GLY A 155 3.00 -0.83 13.12
N PHE A 156 1.97 -1.60 13.45
CA PHE A 156 0.61 -1.08 13.57
C PHE A 156 0.17 -0.96 15.03
N PRO A 157 -0.72 0.00 15.36
CA PRO A 157 -1.29 0.09 16.69
C PRO A 157 -1.93 -1.22 17.16
N SER A 158 -1.74 -1.54 18.44
CA SER A 158 -2.16 -2.82 19.01
C SER A 158 -3.67 -3.05 18.93
N TRP A 159 -4.49 -1.99 18.90
CA TRP A 159 -5.94 -2.08 18.73
C TRP A 159 -6.40 -2.58 17.34
N LEU A 160 -5.50 -2.65 16.35
CA LEU A 160 -5.77 -3.30 15.05
C LEU A 160 -5.70 -4.82 15.12
N ALA A 161 -5.14 -5.38 16.20
CA ALA A 161 -5.05 -6.82 16.42
C ALA A 161 -5.68 -7.18 17.77
N CYS A 162 -6.01 -8.46 17.97
CA CYS A 162 -6.48 -8.88 19.28
C CYS A 162 -5.31 -9.05 20.25
N ASN A 163 -5.23 -8.16 21.25
CA ASN A 163 -4.21 -8.21 22.31
C ASN A 163 -4.29 -9.47 23.19
N ILE A 164 -5.50 -10.02 23.36
CA ILE A 164 -5.70 -11.23 24.17
C ILE A 164 -5.06 -12.46 23.49
N CYS A 165 -5.20 -12.56 22.17
CA CYS A 165 -4.70 -13.70 21.40
C CYS A 165 -3.23 -13.56 20.97
N SER A 166 -2.66 -12.35 21.00
CA SER A 166 -1.24 -12.10 20.70
C SER A 166 -0.32 -12.26 21.92
N GLY A 167 -0.87 -12.49 23.11
CA GLY A 167 -0.09 -12.62 24.36
C GLY A 167 0.53 -11.31 24.86
N ALA A 168 0.11 -10.16 24.33
CA ALA A 168 0.63 -8.85 24.70
C ALA A 168 -0.13 -8.27 25.92
N ASN A 169 0.53 -8.23 27.09
CA ASN A 169 0.04 -7.58 28.31
C ASN A 169 0.06 -6.04 28.18
N SER A 170 -0.83 -5.47 27.36
CA SER A 170 -0.97 -4.02 27.17
C SER A 170 -2.29 -3.54 27.76
N SER A 171 -2.24 -3.04 29.00
CA SER A 171 -3.33 -2.30 29.64
C SER A 171 -3.37 -0.84 29.14
N TYR A 172 -3.89 -0.61 27.95
CA TYR A 172 -4.24 0.73 27.48
C TYR A 172 -5.72 0.76 27.14
N GLU A 173 -6.51 1.36 28.02
CA GLU A 173 -7.92 1.68 27.78
C GLU A 173 -8.01 2.84 26.79
N ILE A 174 -8.52 2.59 25.58
CA ILE A 174 -8.99 3.64 24.68
C ILE A 174 -10.51 3.69 24.81
N ASN A 175 -11.03 4.79 25.38
CA ASN A 175 -12.41 5.26 25.27
C ASN A 175 -13.50 4.17 25.14
N GLY A 176 -13.63 3.32 26.16
CA GLY A 176 -14.85 2.53 26.38
C GLY A 176 -15.08 1.30 25.48
N LEU A 177 -14.11 0.88 24.66
CA LEU A 177 -14.17 -0.41 23.98
C LEU A 177 -13.20 -1.38 24.65
N ASN A 178 -13.73 -2.21 25.55
CA ASN A 178 -12.98 -3.28 26.21
C ASN A 178 -13.02 -4.50 25.28
N PRO A 179 -11.93 -4.91 24.60
CA PRO A 179 -11.96 -6.04 23.68
C PRO A 179 -11.85 -7.33 24.48
N SER A 180 -12.83 -7.63 25.34
CA SER A 180 -12.91 -8.95 25.96
C SER A 180 -13.36 -9.96 24.92
N CYS A 181 -12.53 -10.97 24.67
CA CYS A 181 -12.92 -12.10 23.84
C CYS A 181 -14.02 -12.88 24.59
N SER A 182 -15.28 -12.76 24.14
CA SER A 182 -16.40 -13.47 24.74
C SER A 182 -16.48 -14.89 24.17
N SER A 183 -17.05 -15.79 24.97
CA SER A 183 -17.12 -17.24 24.74
C SER A 183 -17.94 -17.70 23.52
N GLU A 184 -18.32 -16.78 22.61
CA GLU A 184 -19.01 -17.06 21.34
C GLU A 184 -18.27 -16.50 20.11
N THR A 185 -17.06 -15.94 20.27
CA THR A 185 -16.25 -15.43 19.15
C THR A 185 -14.89 -16.12 19.10
N GLU A 186 -14.60 -16.83 18.01
CA GLU A 186 -13.25 -17.31 17.70
C GLU A 186 -12.30 -16.12 17.55
N CYS A 187 -11.38 -15.97 18.49
CA CYS A 187 -10.19 -15.18 18.26
C CYS A 187 -8.99 -16.11 18.12
N CYS A 188 -8.15 -15.90 17.10
CA CYS A 188 -6.81 -16.49 17.04
C CYS A 188 -5.86 -15.83 16.01
N ILE A 189 -5.78 -14.48 16.03
CA ILE A 189 -4.75 -13.56 15.47
C ILE A 189 -5.19 -12.74 14.24
N GLY A 190 -4.80 -11.46 14.17
CA GLY A 190 -5.21 -10.47 13.16
C GLY A 190 -6.56 -9.81 13.44
N GLY A 191 -6.73 -8.53 13.11
CA GLY A 191 -8.00 -7.80 13.31
C GLY A 191 -8.63 -7.27 12.03
N VAL A 192 -7.98 -7.40 10.87
CA VAL A 192 -8.52 -7.02 9.56
C VAL A 192 -8.63 -8.20 8.60
N ASP A 193 -9.62 -8.13 7.71
CA ASP A 193 -9.89 -9.16 6.68
C ASP A 193 -9.06 -8.90 5.41
N PHE A 194 -8.75 -7.62 5.14
CA PHE A 194 -7.93 -7.21 4.00
C PHE A 194 -6.90 -6.16 4.41
N VAL A 195 -5.71 -6.23 3.83
CA VAL A 195 -4.75 -5.13 3.79
C VAL A 195 -4.56 -4.73 2.34
N THR A 196 -4.57 -3.43 2.05
CA THR A 196 -4.25 -2.91 0.71
C THR A 196 -2.92 -2.16 0.73
N LEU A 197 -2.06 -2.48 -0.23
CA LEU A 197 -0.80 -1.77 -0.53
C LEU A 197 -0.87 -1.30 -1.98
N ILE A 198 -1.29 -0.05 -2.20
CA ILE A 198 -1.57 0.49 -3.53
C ILE A 198 -0.65 1.68 -3.82
N PHE A 199 0.47 1.41 -4.48
CA PHE A 199 1.61 2.32 -4.68
C PHE A 199 2.24 2.78 -3.36
N THR A 200 2.46 1.84 -2.45
CA THR A 200 2.92 2.10 -1.08
C THR A 200 4.25 1.42 -0.78
N LEU A 201 4.41 0.14 -1.11
CA LEU A 201 5.62 -0.60 -0.74
C LEU A 201 6.83 -0.05 -1.50
N SER A 202 6.65 0.41 -2.74
CA SER A 202 7.70 1.06 -3.53
C SER A 202 8.23 2.36 -2.94
N ALA A 203 7.49 2.99 -2.02
CA ALA A 203 7.91 4.20 -1.34
C ALA A 203 8.95 3.93 -0.23
N LEU A 204 9.14 2.66 0.15
CA LEU A 204 10.11 2.24 1.15
C LEU A 204 11.45 1.83 0.52
N PRO A 205 12.57 2.04 1.24
CA PRO A 205 13.83 1.35 0.99
C PRO A 205 13.66 -0.18 0.99
N LEU A 206 14.41 -0.88 0.13
CA LEU A 206 14.29 -2.33 -0.07
C LEU A 206 14.52 -3.13 1.23
N ASP A 207 15.43 -2.69 2.09
CA ASP A 207 15.77 -3.34 3.36
C ASP A 207 14.66 -3.21 4.42
N ARG A 208 13.78 -2.22 4.32
CA ARG A 208 12.62 -2.04 5.20
C ARG A 208 11.39 -2.86 4.76
N MET A 209 11.31 -3.27 3.49
CA MET A 209 10.15 -3.99 2.95
C MET A 209 9.85 -5.32 3.67
N PRO A 210 10.82 -6.17 4.02
CA PRO A 210 10.53 -7.42 4.74
C PRO A 210 9.83 -7.19 6.08
N LYS A 211 10.31 -6.21 6.86
CA LYS A 211 9.73 -5.86 8.16
C LYS A 211 8.33 -5.26 7.99
N ALA A 212 8.16 -4.36 7.02
CA ALA A 212 6.87 -3.78 6.66
C ALA A 212 5.80 -4.84 6.31
N LEU A 213 6.17 -5.85 5.49
CA LEU A 213 5.28 -6.95 5.15
C LEU A 213 4.98 -7.87 6.34
N ALA A 214 5.96 -8.12 7.21
CA ALA A 214 5.74 -8.88 8.44
C ALA A 214 4.73 -8.18 9.38
N HIS A 215 4.78 -6.84 9.47
CA HIS A 215 3.76 -6.07 10.20
C HIS A 215 2.37 -6.18 9.55
N CYS A 216 2.28 -6.17 8.22
CA CYS A 216 1.01 -6.39 7.51
C CYS A 216 0.45 -7.79 7.79
N PHE A 217 1.30 -8.81 7.75
CA PHE A 217 0.92 -10.19 8.07
C PHE A 217 0.37 -10.31 9.50
N ALA A 218 1.00 -9.63 10.47
CA ALA A 218 0.61 -9.71 11.88
C ALA A 218 -0.80 -9.17 12.20
N VAL A 219 -1.35 -8.28 11.36
CA VAL A 219 -2.69 -7.69 11.57
C VAL A 219 -3.78 -8.35 10.72
N ILE A 220 -3.42 -9.20 9.76
CA ILE A 220 -4.38 -9.92 8.91
C ILE A 220 -4.89 -11.16 9.64
N LYS A 221 -6.21 -11.38 9.60
CA LYS A 221 -6.84 -12.60 10.11
C LYS A 221 -6.45 -13.82 9.27
N PRO A 222 -6.44 -15.04 9.82
CA PRO A 222 -6.35 -16.26 9.03
C PRO A 222 -7.36 -16.27 7.86
N GLY A 223 -6.87 -16.51 6.65
CA GLY A 223 -7.66 -16.48 5.42
C GLY A 223 -7.96 -15.09 4.86
N GLY A 224 -7.49 -14.01 5.52
CA GLY A 224 -7.53 -12.65 4.97
C GLY A 224 -6.51 -12.46 3.85
N LEU A 225 -6.67 -11.38 3.09
CA LEU A 225 -5.87 -11.14 1.88
C LEU A 225 -5.03 -9.87 1.98
N LEU A 226 -3.80 -9.95 1.48
CA LEU A 226 -2.99 -8.79 1.11
C LEU A 226 -3.24 -8.47 -0.37
N LEU A 227 -3.83 -7.33 -0.64
CA LEU A 227 -4.13 -6.84 -1.99
C LEU A 227 -3.03 -5.85 -2.40
N PHE A 228 -2.18 -6.27 -3.34
CA PHE A 228 -0.96 -5.56 -3.70
C PHE A 228 -1.03 -5.02 -5.13
N ARG A 229 -0.77 -3.73 -5.30
CA ARG A 229 -0.52 -3.10 -6.60
C ARG A 229 0.57 -2.05 -6.44
N ASP A 230 1.63 -2.15 -7.22
CA ASP A 230 2.73 -1.19 -7.16
C ASP A 230 3.44 -1.07 -8.51
N TYR A 231 4.52 -0.29 -8.57
CA TYR A 231 5.30 -0.11 -9.80
C TYR A 231 5.98 -1.40 -10.26
N GLY A 232 5.82 -1.72 -11.53
CA GLY A 232 6.46 -2.85 -12.19
C GLY A 232 7.78 -2.45 -12.86
N LEU A 233 8.67 -3.42 -13.05
CA LEU A 233 9.78 -3.26 -13.98
C LEU A 233 9.27 -2.75 -15.32
N TYR A 234 10.04 -1.86 -15.93
CA TYR A 234 9.75 -1.27 -17.25
C TYR A 234 8.54 -0.34 -17.30
N ASP A 235 7.93 -0.03 -16.16
CA ASP A 235 6.98 1.07 -16.09
C ASP A 235 7.61 2.34 -16.67
N MET A 236 6.84 3.09 -17.44
CA MET A 236 7.32 4.36 -18.01
C MET A 236 7.81 5.36 -16.96
N THR A 237 7.38 5.22 -15.71
CA THR A 237 7.90 5.98 -14.56
C THR A 237 9.33 5.58 -14.20
N MET A 238 9.69 4.30 -14.33
CA MET A 238 11.05 3.80 -14.16
C MET A 238 11.99 4.42 -15.21
N LEU A 239 11.60 4.32 -16.48
CA LEU A 239 12.44 4.68 -17.64
C LEU A 239 12.73 6.18 -17.75
N ARG A 240 12.09 7.01 -16.92
CA ARG A 240 12.30 8.47 -16.88
C ARG A 240 13.37 8.90 -15.88
N PHE A 241 13.73 8.03 -14.94
CA PHE A 241 14.76 8.35 -13.96
C PHE A 241 16.12 8.52 -14.64
N GLN A 242 16.91 9.46 -14.15
CA GLN A 242 18.29 9.66 -14.62
C GLN A 242 19.28 8.80 -13.82
N PRO A 243 20.49 8.51 -14.34
CA PRO A 243 21.49 7.69 -13.66
C PRO A 243 21.84 8.16 -12.24
N GLU A 244 21.84 9.47 -12.00
CA GLU A 244 22.16 10.08 -10.70
C GLU A 244 21.08 9.83 -9.65
N GLN A 245 19.85 9.53 -10.09
CA GLN A 245 18.72 9.26 -9.22
C GLN A 245 18.66 7.80 -8.77
N LYS A 246 19.45 6.90 -9.38
CA LYS A 246 19.52 5.50 -8.97
C LYS A 246 20.35 5.37 -7.70
N THR A 247 19.72 4.93 -6.62
CA THR A 247 20.33 4.79 -5.29
C THR A 247 20.58 3.35 -4.88
N GLY A 248 20.03 2.38 -5.62
CA GLY A 248 20.21 0.97 -5.32
C GLY A 248 19.79 0.07 -6.48
N HIS A 249 19.64 -1.22 -6.19
CA HIS A 249 19.15 -2.17 -7.19
C HIS A 249 17.64 -1.97 -7.38
N ARG A 250 17.28 -1.28 -8.48
CA ARG A 250 15.90 -0.87 -8.83
C ARG A 250 15.30 0.14 -7.86
N GLU A 251 16.15 0.81 -7.09
CA GLU A 251 15.79 1.89 -6.16
C GLU A 251 16.18 3.24 -6.75
N TYR A 252 15.25 4.19 -6.67
CA TYR A 252 15.41 5.53 -7.19
C TYR A 252 14.94 6.58 -6.19
N LEU A 253 15.66 7.70 -6.13
CA LEU A 253 15.34 8.88 -5.33
C LEU A 253 14.92 10.03 -6.23
N ARG A 254 13.77 10.63 -5.96
CA ARG A 254 13.31 11.84 -6.65
C ARG A 254 14.03 13.07 -6.10
N SER A 255 14.01 14.15 -6.85
CA SER A 255 14.61 15.43 -6.44
C SER A 255 13.98 16.02 -5.17
N ASP A 256 12.81 15.52 -4.78
CA ASP A 256 12.09 15.96 -3.59
C ASP A 256 12.19 14.98 -2.42
N GLY A 257 13.16 14.06 -2.46
CA GLY A 257 13.45 13.12 -1.38
C GLY A 257 12.54 11.89 -1.36
N THR A 258 11.46 11.85 -2.14
CA THR A 258 10.60 10.64 -2.19
C THR A 258 11.25 9.52 -2.99
N ARG A 259 10.99 8.27 -2.59
CA ARG A 259 11.59 7.07 -3.20
C ARG A 259 10.65 6.32 -4.13
N SER A 260 11.23 5.48 -4.97
CA SER A 260 10.52 4.50 -5.78
C SER A 260 11.36 3.25 -6.00
N TYR A 261 10.76 2.11 -5.67
CA TYR A 261 11.24 0.79 -6.06
C TYR A 261 10.39 0.24 -7.21
N PHE A 262 11.03 -0.50 -8.13
CA PHE A 262 10.35 -1.14 -9.26
C PHE A 262 10.43 -2.67 -9.16
N PHE A 263 9.27 -3.31 -9.02
CA PHE A 263 9.16 -4.73 -8.70
C PHE A 263 9.18 -5.61 -9.94
N CYS A 264 9.82 -6.77 -9.84
CA CYS A 264 9.50 -7.91 -10.69
C CYS A 264 8.67 -8.92 -9.88
N LEU A 265 7.96 -9.82 -10.57
CA LEU A 265 7.13 -10.85 -9.93
C LEU A 265 7.92 -11.70 -8.93
N ALA A 266 9.16 -12.08 -9.27
CA ALA A 266 10.01 -12.87 -8.38
C ALA A 266 10.32 -12.12 -7.07
N THR A 267 10.59 -10.80 -7.12
CA THR A 267 10.82 -10.00 -5.92
C THR A 267 9.58 -9.96 -5.04
N VAL A 268 8.40 -9.70 -5.63
CA VAL A 268 7.14 -9.65 -4.86
C VAL A 268 6.90 -10.99 -4.18
N ARG A 269 6.98 -12.10 -4.92
CA ARG A 269 6.80 -13.47 -4.40
C ARG A 269 7.75 -13.78 -3.25
N ASN A 270 9.03 -13.46 -3.41
CA ASN A 270 10.02 -13.73 -2.38
C ASN A 270 9.76 -12.92 -1.11
N LEU A 271 9.47 -11.62 -1.25
CA LEU A 271 9.18 -10.75 -0.12
C LEU A 271 7.91 -11.16 0.63
N THR A 272 6.82 -11.45 -0.08
CA THR A 272 5.54 -11.83 0.54
C THR A 272 5.59 -13.23 1.15
N SER A 273 6.21 -14.21 0.46
CA SER A 273 6.37 -15.57 0.99
C SER A 273 7.26 -15.59 2.23
N ALA A 274 8.34 -14.79 2.25
CA ALA A 274 9.19 -14.64 3.44
C ALA A 274 8.47 -14.03 4.64
N ALA A 275 7.45 -13.18 4.40
CA ALA A 275 6.60 -12.63 5.45
C ALA A 275 5.49 -13.59 5.92
N GLY A 276 5.28 -14.73 5.23
CA GLY A 276 4.30 -15.75 5.60
C GLY A 276 3.06 -15.83 4.69
N PHE A 277 2.97 -15.00 3.64
CA PHE A 277 1.86 -15.04 2.69
C PHE A 277 1.99 -16.19 1.69
N THR A 278 0.86 -16.57 1.10
CA THR A 278 0.78 -17.49 -0.05
C THR A 278 0.10 -16.77 -1.21
N GLU A 279 0.68 -16.83 -2.40
CA GLU A 279 0.07 -16.29 -3.64
C GLU A 279 -1.16 -17.14 -4.01
N VAL A 280 -2.25 -16.47 -4.39
CA VAL A 280 -3.55 -17.08 -4.73
C VAL A 280 -3.91 -16.85 -6.19
#